data_AF-A0A250F5S6-F1
#
_entry.id   AF-A0A250F5S6-F1
#
_cell.length_a   1.000
_cell.length_b   1.000
_cell.length_c   1.000
_cell.angle_alpha   90.00
_cell.angle_beta   90.00
_cell.angle_gamma   90.00
#
_symmetry.space_group_name_H-M   'P 1'
#
loop_
_entity.id
_entity.type
_entity.pdbx_description
1 polymer ?
#
loop_
_entity_poly.entity_id
_entity_poly.type
_entity_poly.pdbx_seq_one_letter_code
_entity_poly.pdbx_strand_id
1 'polypeptide(L)'
;MNITEKIAYKERLITRAKVILAQGKYPTELLEQIKDERLLKEVMKEMMPSAGTAYELLNDEEKQQRDRLLALNIKFRDYLYGFMLCKNIGYLLLITAILVGISAMMQFNNNSVFAILSLLNGALVLYLATEKKKLLHYRWQLFYAFLLLYIIELIVWQTLSPFIYFIDNDILASRHGAKMKLANLITPLVYEAVRLVALLGIYKGFKKISQFVKAN
;
A
#
# COMPACT_ATOMS: atom_id res chain seq x y z
N MET A 1 14.96 -16.93 19.97
CA MET A 1 15.98 -17.37 18.99
C MET A 1 17.33 -16.88 19.45
N ASN A 2 18.26 -17.79 19.68
CA ASN A 2 19.60 -17.52 20.17
C ASN A 2 20.46 -16.82 19.07
N ILE A 3 21.55 -16.14 19.44
CA ILE A 3 22.39 -15.37 18.49
C ILE A 3 22.98 -16.31 17.42
N THR A 4 23.44 -17.49 17.81
CA THR A 4 23.98 -18.51 16.91
C THR A 4 22.94 -18.99 15.89
N GLU A 5 21.68 -19.14 16.31
CA GLU A 5 20.58 -19.53 15.43
C GLU A 5 20.24 -18.42 14.42
N LYS A 6 20.32 -17.15 14.83
CA LYS A 6 20.13 -15.99 13.92
C LYS A 6 21.19 -15.93 12.83
N ILE A 7 22.46 -16.15 13.19
CA ILE A 7 23.58 -16.13 12.24
C ILE A 7 23.43 -17.29 11.26
N ALA A 8 23.22 -18.52 11.74
CA ALA A 8 23.03 -19.69 10.90
C ALA A 8 21.80 -19.56 9.97
N TYR A 9 20.71 -18.96 10.46
CA TYR A 9 19.53 -18.68 9.64
C TYR A 9 19.85 -17.69 8.51
N LYS A 10 20.57 -16.60 8.81
CA LYS A 10 21.00 -15.62 7.81
C LYS A 10 21.88 -16.24 6.74
N GLU A 11 22.88 -17.01 7.14
CA GLU A 11 23.79 -17.69 6.19
C GLU A 11 23.03 -18.64 5.26
N ARG A 12 22.08 -19.42 5.81
CA ARG A 12 21.23 -20.30 4.99
C ARG A 12 20.43 -19.51 3.95
N LEU A 13 19.90 -18.33 4.30
CA LEU A 13 19.18 -17.47 3.36
C LEU A 13 20.10 -16.95 2.25
N ILE A 14 21.30 -16.48 2.61
CA ILE A 14 22.30 -15.98 1.65
C ILE A 14 22.72 -17.08 0.67
N THR A 15 23.06 -18.26 1.18
CA THR A 15 23.49 -19.40 0.35
C THR A 15 22.40 -19.80 -0.63
N ARG A 16 21.14 -19.92 -0.17
CA ARG A 16 20.00 -20.23 -1.05
C ARG A 16 19.76 -19.13 -2.09
N ALA A 17 19.85 -17.86 -1.70
CA ALA A 17 19.71 -16.73 -2.62
C ALA A 17 20.78 -16.78 -3.73
N LYS A 18 22.05 -17.04 -3.37
CA LYS A 18 23.15 -17.21 -4.33
C LYS A 18 22.93 -18.38 -5.29
N VAL A 19 22.44 -19.52 -4.79
CA VAL A 19 22.12 -20.69 -5.64
C VAL A 19 21.03 -20.33 -6.67
N ILE A 20 19.98 -19.61 -6.26
CA ILE A 20 18.90 -19.21 -7.17
C ILE A 20 19.41 -18.18 -8.21
N LEU A 21 20.26 -17.23 -7.77
CA LEU A 21 20.90 -16.26 -8.67
C LEU A 21 21.81 -16.93 -9.70
N ALA A 22 22.55 -17.98 -9.31
CA ALA A 22 23.37 -18.76 -10.22
C ALA A 22 22.54 -19.50 -11.30
N GLN A 23 21.26 -19.76 -11.04
CA GLN A 23 20.31 -20.29 -12.04
C GLN A 23 19.74 -19.20 -12.96
N GLY A 24 20.21 -17.95 -12.85
CA GLY A 24 19.75 -16.81 -13.65
C GLY A 24 18.40 -16.24 -13.20
N LYS A 25 17.87 -16.65 -12.05
CA LYS A 25 16.57 -16.18 -11.52
C LYS A 25 16.78 -15.28 -10.29
N TYR A 26 15.93 -14.27 -10.13
CA TYR A 26 15.93 -13.47 -8.90
C TYR A 26 15.20 -14.23 -7.77
N PRO A 27 15.75 -14.28 -6.53
CA PRO A 27 15.20 -15.06 -5.41
C PRO A 27 13.96 -14.41 -4.76
N THR A 28 12.97 -14.01 -5.56
CA THR A 28 11.76 -13.28 -5.14
C THR A 28 11.02 -13.97 -4.01
N GLU A 29 10.69 -15.25 -4.17
CA GLU A 29 9.89 -16.01 -3.18
C GLU A 29 10.62 -16.15 -1.83
N LEU A 30 11.94 -16.32 -1.87
CA LEU A 30 12.77 -16.43 -0.67
C LEU A 30 12.85 -15.09 0.06
N LEU A 31 13.11 -14.00 -0.68
CA LEU A 31 13.23 -12.67 -0.10
C LEU A 31 11.88 -12.15 0.43
N GLU A 32 10.76 -12.52 -0.19
CA GLU A 32 9.42 -12.16 0.29
C GLU A 32 9.07 -12.78 1.65
N GLN A 33 9.67 -13.92 2.02
CA GLN A 33 9.44 -14.57 3.31
C GLN A 33 10.15 -13.85 4.46
N ILE A 34 11.14 -13.01 4.15
CA ILE A 34 11.91 -12.25 5.14
C ILE A 34 11.07 -11.07 5.61
N LYS A 35 10.50 -11.17 6.82
CA LYS A 35 9.69 -10.09 7.41
C LYS A 35 10.54 -8.94 7.98
N ASP A 36 11.76 -9.23 8.41
CA ASP A 36 12.67 -8.23 8.99
C ASP A 36 13.39 -7.44 7.89
N GLU A 37 13.13 -6.13 7.80
CA GLU A 37 13.73 -5.26 6.78
C GLU A 37 15.27 -5.19 6.91
N ARG A 38 15.81 -5.26 8.13
CA ARG A 38 17.27 -5.23 8.34
C ARG A 38 17.90 -6.49 7.79
N LEU A 39 17.32 -7.64 8.13
CA LEU A 39 17.77 -8.93 7.62
C LEU A 39 17.65 -8.99 6.10
N LEU A 40 16.55 -8.48 5.53
CA LEU A 40 16.37 -8.42 4.08
C LEU A 40 17.47 -7.59 3.41
N LYS A 41 17.79 -6.40 3.93
CA LYS A 41 18.87 -5.54 3.42
C LYS A 41 20.22 -6.23 3.49
N GLU A 42 20.52 -6.91 4.59
CA GLU A 42 21.75 -7.69 4.74
C GLU A 42 21.83 -8.81 3.71
N VAL A 43 20.79 -9.64 3.58
CA VAL A 43 20.76 -10.74 2.61
C VAL A 43 20.90 -10.22 1.18
N MET A 44 20.22 -9.13 0.82
CA MET A 44 20.30 -8.52 -0.50
C MET A 44 21.69 -7.96 -0.82
N LYS A 45 22.42 -7.48 0.20
CA LYS A 45 23.80 -7.01 0.06
C LYS A 45 24.78 -8.18 -0.10
N GLU A 46 24.65 -9.20 0.76
CA GLU A 46 25.57 -10.34 0.82
C GLU A 46 25.36 -11.35 -0.32
N MET A 47 24.21 -11.33 -0.99
CA MET A 47 23.95 -12.15 -2.19
C MET A 47 24.59 -11.57 -3.46
N MET A 48 25.12 -10.34 -3.42
CA MET A 48 25.79 -9.74 -4.58
C MET A 48 27.10 -10.49 -4.92
N PRO A 49 27.51 -10.51 -6.20
CA PRO A 49 28.83 -10.99 -6.58
C PRO A 49 29.90 -10.14 -5.89
N SER A 50 30.95 -10.81 -5.40
CA SER A 50 32.10 -10.16 -4.76
C SER A 50 31.70 -9.17 -3.64
N ALA A 51 30.76 -9.61 -2.79
CA ALA A 51 30.30 -8.86 -1.62
C ALA A 51 31.48 -8.54 -0.67
N GLY A 52 31.68 -7.26 -0.37
CA GLY A 52 32.81 -6.78 0.45
C GLY A 52 33.98 -6.22 -0.37
N THR A 53 34.08 -6.55 -1.66
CA THR A 53 35.08 -5.97 -2.55
C THR A 53 34.67 -4.55 -2.95
N ALA A 54 35.63 -3.62 -2.92
CA ALA A 54 35.42 -2.26 -3.38
C ALA A 54 35.04 -2.25 -4.87
N TYR A 55 34.05 -1.44 -5.24
CA TYR A 55 33.48 -1.43 -6.60
C TYR A 55 34.53 -1.16 -7.68
N GLU A 56 35.52 -0.33 -7.37
CA GLU A 56 36.61 0.04 -8.28
C GLU A 56 37.52 -1.14 -8.62
N LEU A 57 37.63 -2.11 -7.71
CA LEU A 57 38.48 -3.30 -7.86
C LEU A 57 37.80 -4.44 -8.63
N LEU A 58 36.51 -4.28 -8.98
CA LEU A 58 35.77 -5.29 -9.73
C LEU A 58 36.09 -5.22 -11.22
N ASN A 59 36.05 -6.37 -11.88
CA ASN A 59 36.09 -6.42 -13.35
C ASN A 59 34.79 -5.85 -13.95
N ASP A 60 34.82 -5.43 -15.22
CA ASP A 60 33.68 -4.78 -15.87
C ASP A 60 32.43 -5.67 -15.95
N GLU A 61 32.61 -6.98 -16.12
CA GLU A 61 31.52 -7.96 -16.07
C GLU A 61 30.87 -8.03 -14.68
N GLU A 62 31.68 -8.05 -13.62
CA GLU A 62 31.20 -8.07 -12.24
C GLU A 62 30.48 -6.77 -11.87
N LYS A 63 31.01 -5.62 -12.34
CA LYS A 63 30.35 -4.31 -12.21
C LYS A 63 28.97 -4.32 -12.86
N GLN A 64 28.87 -4.79 -14.10
CA GLN A 64 27.60 -4.86 -14.82
C GLN A 64 26.58 -5.79 -14.12
N GLN A 65 27.03 -6.95 -13.62
CA GLN A 65 26.18 -7.86 -12.86
C GLN A 65 25.71 -7.23 -11.54
N ARG A 66 26.62 -6.54 -10.83
CA ARG A 66 26.31 -5.86 -9.57
C ARG A 66 25.31 -4.72 -9.79
N ASP A 67 25.49 -3.91 -10.83
CA ASP A 67 24.56 -2.84 -11.20
C ASP A 67 23.16 -3.37 -11.56
N ARG A 68 23.10 -4.44 -12.35
CA ARG A 68 21.84 -5.11 -12.69
C ARG A 68 21.13 -5.61 -11.43
N LEU A 69 21.85 -6.25 -10.51
CA LEU A 69 21.30 -6.74 -9.25
C LEU A 69 20.90 -5.59 -8.31
N LEU A 70 21.65 -4.50 -8.25
CA LEU A 70 21.30 -3.30 -7.50
C LEU A 70 19.98 -2.71 -8.00
N ALA A 71 19.82 -2.57 -9.33
CA ALA A 71 18.59 -2.08 -9.92
C ALA A 71 17.38 -3.00 -9.62
N LEU A 72 17.58 -4.31 -9.69
CA LEU A 72 16.54 -5.30 -9.31
C LEU A 72 16.21 -5.23 -7.82
N ASN A 73 17.22 -5.09 -6.96
CA ASN A 73 17.06 -4.94 -5.52
C ASN A 73 16.23 -3.71 -5.14
N ILE A 74 16.48 -2.58 -5.81
CA ILE A 74 15.69 -1.35 -5.61
C ILE A 74 14.23 -1.60 -6.04
N LYS A 75 14.01 -2.17 -7.23
CA LYS A 75 12.66 -2.47 -7.73
C LYS A 75 11.93 -3.48 -6.85
N PHE A 76 12.62 -4.48 -6.29
CA PHE A 76 12.04 -5.45 -5.38
C PHE A 76 11.57 -4.79 -4.07
N ARG A 77 12.36 -3.86 -3.52
CA ARG A 77 11.94 -3.08 -2.35
C ARG A 77 10.72 -2.22 -2.66
N ASP A 78 10.69 -1.57 -3.83
CA ASP A 78 9.52 -0.83 -4.30
C ASP A 78 8.29 -1.74 -4.48
N TYR A 79 8.48 -2.96 -4.96
CA TYR A 79 7.45 -4.00 -5.06
C TYR A 79 6.88 -4.36 -3.69
N LEU A 80 7.71 -4.64 -2.68
CA LEU A 80 7.27 -4.90 -1.30
C LEU A 80 6.52 -3.71 -0.71
N TYR A 81 7.04 -2.50 -0.92
CA TYR A 81 6.40 -1.27 -0.50
C TYR A 81 5.04 -1.07 -1.17
N GLY A 82 4.90 -1.47 -2.44
CA GLY A 82 3.64 -1.43 -3.18
C GLY A 82 2.52 -2.21 -2.48
N PHE A 83 2.81 -3.42 -1.96
CA PHE A 83 1.82 -4.20 -1.19
C PHE A 83 1.49 -3.55 0.15
N MET A 84 2.51 -3.07 0.88
CA MET A 84 2.27 -2.38 2.15
C MET A 84 1.39 -1.15 1.96
N LEU A 85 1.65 -0.38 0.90
CA LEU A 85 0.84 0.78 0.56
C LEU A 85 -0.61 0.37 0.24
N CYS A 86 -0.82 -0.68 -0.55
CA CYS A 86 -2.18 -1.19 -0.81
C CYS A 86 -2.89 -1.60 0.48
N LYS A 87 -2.21 -2.29 1.40
CA LYS A 87 -2.79 -2.64 2.71
C LYS A 87 -3.19 -1.40 3.51
N ASN A 88 -2.30 -0.41 3.59
CA ASN A 88 -2.55 0.82 4.33
C ASN A 88 -3.74 1.61 3.75
N ILE A 89 -3.85 1.67 2.42
CA ILE A 89 -5.03 2.27 1.76
C ILE A 89 -6.30 1.48 2.05
N GLY A 90 -6.23 0.15 2.02
CA GLY A 90 -7.35 -0.70 2.38
C GLY A 90 -7.85 -0.45 3.80
N TYR A 91 -6.93 -0.31 4.78
CA TYR A 91 -7.28 0.07 6.15
C TYR A 91 -7.87 1.47 6.25
N LEU A 92 -7.30 2.45 5.53
CA LEU A 92 -7.83 3.81 5.49
C LEU A 92 -9.29 3.82 5.03
N LEU A 93 -9.60 3.10 3.94
CA LEU A 93 -10.96 2.97 3.42
C LEU A 93 -11.91 2.27 4.41
N LEU A 94 -11.46 1.24 5.12
CA LEU A 94 -12.27 0.60 6.16
C LEU A 94 -12.58 1.55 7.33
N ILE A 95 -11.58 2.31 7.80
CA ILE A 95 -11.78 3.30 8.87
C ILE A 95 -12.79 4.36 8.42
N THR A 96 -12.65 4.86 7.19
CA THR A 96 -13.61 5.81 6.61
C THR A 96 -15.01 5.20 6.52
N ALA A 97 -15.13 3.94 6.08
CA ALA A 97 -16.41 3.24 6.02
C ALA A 97 -17.10 3.14 7.39
N ILE A 98 -16.33 2.84 8.44
CA ILE A 98 -16.85 2.78 9.81
C ILE A 98 -17.32 4.16 10.27
N LEU A 99 -16.51 5.21 10.07
CA LEU A 99 -16.88 6.57 10.47
C LEU A 99 -18.14 7.07 9.76
N VAL A 100 -18.21 6.87 8.44
CA VAL A 100 -19.39 7.23 7.64
C VAL A 100 -20.59 6.35 8.04
N GLY A 101 -20.38 5.07 8.28
CA GLY A 101 -21.41 4.13 8.70
C GLY A 101 -22.05 4.49 10.04
N ILE A 102 -21.24 4.88 11.03
CA ILE A 102 -21.75 5.39 12.32
C ILE A 102 -22.63 6.63 12.08
N SER A 103 -22.19 7.56 11.24
CA SER A 103 -22.98 8.77 10.92
C SER A 103 -24.33 8.46 10.26
N ALA A 104 -24.36 7.46 9.38
CA ALA A 104 -25.57 7.01 8.71
C ALA A 104 -26.51 6.24 9.65
N MET A 105 -25.97 5.41 10.56
CA MET A 105 -26.77 4.67 11.56
C MET A 105 -27.44 5.59 12.58
N MET A 106 -26.80 6.72 12.90
CA MET A 106 -27.41 7.74 13.76
C MET A 106 -28.54 8.52 13.05
N GLN A 107 -28.90 8.14 11.81
CA GLN A 107 -29.91 8.79 10.95
C GLN A 107 -29.70 10.29 10.74
N PHE A 108 -28.47 10.77 10.97
CA PHE A 108 -28.14 12.18 10.77
C PHE A 108 -28.06 12.55 9.28
N ASN A 109 -27.95 11.56 8.40
CA ASN A 109 -27.82 11.73 6.95
C ASN A 109 -28.11 10.42 6.19
N ASN A 110 -28.21 10.52 4.86
CA ASN A 110 -28.34 9.38 3.94
C ASN A 110 -26.97 8.85 3.45
N ASN A 111 -25.94 8.87 4.29
CA ASN A 111 -24.58 8.49 3.86
C ASN A 111 -24.33 6.97 3.79
N SER A 112 -25.36 6.15 3.94
CA SER A 112 -25.26 4.69 3.99
C SER A 112 -24.58 4.09 2.74
N VAL A 113 -24.87 4.65 1.56
CA VAL A 113 -24.27 4.21 0.29
C VAL A 113 -22.75 4.43 0.30
N PHE A 114 -22.28 5.59 0.75
CA PHE A 114 -20.86 5.91 0.84
C PHE A 114 -20.11 5.03 1.84
N ALA A 115 -20.75 4.68 2.96
CA ALA A 115 -20.23 3.73 3.93
C ALA A 115 -20.05 2.34 3.30
N ILE A 116 -21.07 1.84 2.61
CA ILE A 116 -21.04 0.51 1.96
C ILE A 116 -19.98 0.47 0.86
N LEU A 117 -19.91 1.48 -0.01
CA LEU A 117 -18.91 1.55 -1.08
C LEU A 117 -17.49 1.61 -0.52
N SER A 118 -17.25 2.40 0.53
CA SER A 118 -15.94 2.46 1.19
C SER A 118 -15.59 1.15 1.88
N LEU A 119 -16.55 0.46 2.46
CA LEU A 119 -16.36 -0.85 3.10
C LEU A 119 -15.96 -1.90 2.06
N LEU A 120 -16.74 -2.02 0.98
CA LEU A 120 -16.48 -2.96 -0.11
C LEU A 120 -15.12 -2.70 -0.75
N ASN A 121 -14.79 -1.43 -1.01
CA ASN A 121 -13.51 -1.07 -1.59
C ASN A 121 -12.34 -1.39 -0.64
N GLY A 122 -12.45 -1.02 0.64
CA GLY A 122 -11.42 -1.31 1.64
C GLY A 122 -11.20 -2.82 1.83
N ALA A 123 -12.28 -3.59 1.96
CA ALA A 123 -12.22 -5.04 2.11
C ALA A 123 -11.59 -5.72 0.88
N LEU A 124 -11.99 -5.31 -0.33
CA LEU A 124 -11.46 -5.87 -1.57
C LEU A 124 -9.95 -5.60 -1.72
N VAL A 125 -9.51 -4.37 -1.47
CA VAL A 125 -8.07 -4.02 -1.52
C VAL A 125 -7.28 -4.83 -0.49
N LEU A 126 -7.77 -4.99 0.74
CA LEU A 126 -7.09 -5.77 1.79
C LEU A 126 -7.00 -7.26 1.47
N TYR A 127 -8.10 -7.84 0.99
CA TYR A 127 -8.13 -9.24 0.57
C TYR A 127 -7.05 -9.51 -0.48
N LEU A 128 -7.00 -8.66 -1.51
CA LEU A 128 -6.05 -8.84 -2.61
C LEU A 128 -4.61 -8.50 -2.20
N ALA A 129 -4.41 -7.52 -1.33
CA ALA A 129 -3.08 -7.23 -0.78
C ALA A 129 -2.55 -8.37 0.11
N THR A 130 -3.42 -9.27 0.56
CA THR A 130 -3.06 -10.53 1.22
C THR A 130 -2.77 -11.62 0.18
N GLU A 131 -3.62 -11.71 -0.84
CA GLU A 131 -3.48 -12.63 -1.98
C GLU A 131 -2.60 -12.06 -3.10
N LYS A 132 -1.29 -11.92 -2.85
CA LYS A 132 -0.33 -11.26 -3.76
C LYS A 132 -0.41 -11.74 -5.22
N LYS A 133 -0.62 -13.05 -5.43
CA LYS A 133 -0.74 -13.67 -6.78
C LYS A 133 -1.96 -13.13 -7.53
N LYS A 134 -3.10 -12.97 -6.87
CA LYS A 134 -4.32 -12.41 -7.48
C LYS A 134 -4.15 -10.93 -7.75
N LEU A 135 -3.55 -10.19 -6.82
CA LEU A 135 -3.29 -8.75 -7.02
C LEU A 135 -2.42 -8.50 -8.25
N LEU A 136 -1.39 -9.32 -8.45
CA LEU A 136 -0.50 -9.24 -9.61
C LEU A 136 -1.26 -9.38 -10.94
N HIS A 137 -2.22 -10.31 -10.98
CA HIS A 137 -3.02 -10.58 -12.18
C HIS A 137 -4.05 -9.48 -12.44
N TYR A 138 -4.77 -9.03 -11.41
CA TYR A 138 -5.94 -8.15 -11.54
C TYR A 138 -5.67 -6.66 -11.30
N ARG A 139 -4.42 -6.24 -11.00
CA ARG A 139 -4.08 -4.87 -10.56
C ARG A 139 -4.76 -3.75 -11.35
N TRP A 140 -4.64 -3.75 -12.68
CA TRP A 140 -5.14 -2.63 -13.49
C TRP A 140 -6.66 -2.66 -13.63
N GLN A 141 -7.25 -3.86 -13.74
CA GLN A 141 -8.70 -4.03 -13.77
C GLN A 141 -9.34 -3.51 -12.47
N LEU A 142 -8.70 -3.78 -11.33
CA LEU A 142 -9.15 -3.26 -10.03
C LEU A 142 -9.05 -1.75 -9.94
N PHE A 143 -7.93 -1.17 -10.38
CA PHE A 143 -7.79 0.28 -10.40
C PHE A 143 -8.88 0.94 -11.26
N TYR A 144 -9.17 0.41 -12.45
CA TYR A 144 -10.25 0.92 -13.29
C TYR A 144 -11.62 0.71 -12.67
N ALA A 145 -11.87 -0.43 -12.01
CA ALA A 145 -13.11 -0.67 -11.29
C ALA A 145 -13.31 0.34 -10.15
N PHE A 146 -12.27 0.61 -9.35
CA PHE A 146 -12.34 1.63 -8.29
C PHE A 146 -12.55 3.03 -8.83
N LEU A 147 -11.86 3.38 -9.92
CA LEU A 147 -12.02 4.67 -10.57
C LEU A 147 -13.43 4.85 -11.12
N LEU A 148 -13.97 3.82 -11.77
CA LEU A 148 -15.33 3.84 -12.30
C LEU A 148 -16.38 3.95 -11.19
N LEU A 149 -16.22 3.18 -10.11
CA LEU A 149 -17.09 3.29 -8.93
C LEU A 149 -17.04 4.70 -8.34
N TYR A 150 -15.85 5.31 -8.26
CA TYR A 150 -15.69 6.68 -7.78
C TYR A 150 -16.37 7.71 -8.69
N ILE A 151 -16.25 7.58 -10.01
CA ILE A 151 -16.92 8.46 -10.96
C ILE A 151 -18.45 8.31 -10.86
N ILE A 152 -18.96 7.09 -10.76
CA ILE A 152 -20.40 6.85 -10.58
C ILE A 152 -20.88 7.46 -9.25
N GLU A 153 -20.11 7.30 -8.18
CA GLU A 153 -20.38 7.91 -6.87
C GLU A 153 -20.55 9.42 -6.99
N LEU A 154 -19.63 10.09 -7.68
CA LEU A 154 -19.68 11.54 -7.93
C LEU A 154 -20.82 11.98 -8.85
N ILE A 155 -21.22 11.17 -9.84
CA ILE A 155 -22.30 11.56 -10.77
C ILE A 155 -23.68 11.37 -10.14
N VAL A 156 -23.89 10.23 -9.48
CA VAL A 156 -25.21 9.82 -8.98
C VAL A 156 -25.49 10.42 -7.60
N TRP A 157 -24.49 10.39 -6.71
CA TRP A 157 -24.65 10.81 -5.31
C TRP A 157 -23.92 12.12 -4.98
N GLN A 158 -23.16 12.68 -5.93
CA GLN A 158 -22.46 13.97 -5.83
C GLN A 158 -21.40 14.02 -4.74
N THR A 159 -21.82 14.29 -3.51
CA THR A 159 -20.94 14.37 -2.35
C THR A 159 -21.63 13.83 -1.12
N LEU A 160 -20.82 13.30 -0.23
CA LEU A 160 -21.24 12.92 1.11
C LEU A 160 -21.94 14.11 1.80
N SER A 161 -23.06 13.87 2.48
CA SER A 161 -23.67 14.90 3.32
C SER A 161 -22.85 15.13 4.60
N PRO A 162 -22.86 16.34 5.18
CA PRO A 162 -22.23 16.59 6.47
C PRO A 162 -22.69 15.61 7.55
N PHE A 163 -21.78 15.25 8.47
CA PHE A 163 -22.04 14.24 9.50
C PHE A 163 -23.11 14.63 10.53
N ILE A 164 -23.31 15.92 10.81
CA ILE A 164 -24.25 16.42 11.83
C ILE A 164 -25.14 17.50 11.22
N TYR A 165 -26.46 17.30 11.15
CA TYR A 165 -27.40 18.30 10.62
C TYR A 165 -28.01 19.22 11.68
N PHE A 166 -28.02 18.82 12.96
CA PHE A 166 -28.60 19.58 14.06
C PHE A 166 -27.53 20.19 14.96
N ILE A 167 -27.07 21.39 14.63
CA ILE A 167 -26.57 22.32 15.66
C ILE A 167 -27.65 23.37 15.78
N ASP A 168 -28.36 23.35 16.90
CA ASP A 168 -29.44 24.28 17.20
C ASP A 168 -28.96 25.72 17.03
N ASN A 169 -29.77 26.58 16.42
CA ASN A 169 -29.36 27.95 16.12
C ASN A 169 -29.03 28.75 17.40
N ASP A 170 -29.57 28.34 18.54
CA ASP A 170 -29.36 28.99 19.84
C ASP A 170 -28.06 28.57 20.55
N ILE A 171 -27.46 27.43 20.17
CA ILE A 171 -26.11 27.02 20.63
C ILE A 171 -25.01 27.79 19.87
N LEU A 172 -25.38 28.51 18.79
CA LEU A 172 -24.48 29.22 17.86
C LEU A 172 -23.85 30.52 18.39
N ALA A 173 -24.29 31.04 19.54
CA ALA A 173 -23.69 32.25 20.10
C ALA A 173 -22.29 32.02 20.70
N SER A 174 -21.89 30.76 20.90
CA SER A 174 -20.58 30.43 21.49
C SER A 174 -19.50 30.21 20.42
N ARG A 175 -18.30 30.74 20.68
CA ARG A 175 -17.09 30.56 19.84
C ARG A 175 -16.73 29.07 19.61
N HIS A 176 -17.25 28.17 20.44
CA HIS A 176 -17.06 26.71 20.36
C HIS A 176 -17.99 26.05 19.32
N GLY A 177 -19.25 26.51 19.21
CA GLY A 177 -20.21 26.00 18.22
C GLY A 177 -19.80 26.29 16.77
N ALA A 178 -19.16 27.44 16.52
CA ALA A 178 -18.66 27.82 15.19
C ALA A 178 -17.56 26.87 14.67
N LYS A 179 -16.67 26.39 15.55
CA LYS A 179 -15.61 25.43 15.17
C LYS A 179 -16.17 24.06 14.79
N MET A 180 -17.16 23.58 15.55
CA MET A 180 -17.84 22.31 15.25
C MET A 180 -18.61 22.38 13.91
N LYS A 181 -19.25 23.52 13.62
CA LYS A 181 -19.94 23.75 12.34
C LYS A 181 -18.98 23.72 11.15
N LEU A 182 -17.83 24.39 11.25
CA LEU A 182 -16.79 24.37 10.21
C LEU A 182 -16.23 22.96 10.01
N ALA A 183 -15.91 22.24 11.11
CA ALA A 183 -15.42 20.87 11.03
C ALA A 183 -16.42 19.96 10.31
N ASN A 184 -17.72 20.09 10.62
CA ASN A 184 -18.79 19.34 9.99
C ASN A 184 -18.99 19.68 8.50
N LEU A 185 -18.98 20.97 8.14
CA LEU A 185 -19.06 21.43 6.74
C LEU A 185 -17.91 20.90 5.87
N ILE A 186 -16.75 20.64 6.48
CA ILE A 186 -15.57 20.14 5.79
C ILE A 186 -15.57 18.60 5.69
N THR A 187 -16.42 17.88 6.42
CA THR A 187 -16.47 16.40 6.38
C THR A 187 -16.65 15.81 4.97
N PRO A 188 -17.48 16.37 4.07
CA PRO A 188 -17.56 15.89 2.69
C PRO A 188 -16.24 16.05 1.93
N LEU A 189 -15.56 17.19 2.11
CA LEU A 189 -14.27 17.45 1.47
C LEU A 189 -13.18 16.51 1.99
N VAL A 190 -13.20 16.19 3.29
CA VAL A 190 -12.27 15.21 3.88
C VAL A 190 -12.51 13.82 3.32
N TYR A 191 -13.79 13.41 3.18
CA TYR A 191 -14.13 12.14 2.57
C TYR A 191 -13.62 12.08 1.12
N GLU A 192 -13.87 13.09 0.30
CA GLU A 192 -13.37 13.15 -1.08
C GLU A 192 -11.84 13.12 -1.16
N ALA A 193 -11.17 13.88 -0.28
CA ALA A 193 -9.71 13.86 -0.20
C ALA A 193 -9.18 12.46 0.13
N VAL A 194 -9.82 11.74 1.06
CA VAL A 194 -9.46 10.35 1.38
C VAL A 194 -9.66 9.44 0.17
N ARG A 195 -10.75 9.58 -0.59
CA ARG A 195 -11.01 8.79 -1.80
C ARG A 195 -9.96 9.03 -2.88
N LEU A 196 -9.58 10.29 -3.11
CA LEU A 196 -8.52 10.63 -4.06
C LEU A 196 -7.15 10.10 -3.60
N VAL A 197 -6.82 10.23 -2.32
CA VAL A 197 -5.59 9.67 -1.74
C VAL A 197 -5.58 8.14 -1.89
N ALA A 198 -6.71 7.48 -1.69
CA ALA A 198 -6.84 6.04 -1.90
C ALA A 198 -6.59 5.64 -3.37
N LEU A 199 -7.22 6.34 -4.33
CA LEU A 199 -7.00 6.09 -5.76
C LEU A 199 -5.54 6.30 -6.17
N LEU A 200 -4.94 7.42 -5.77
CA LEU A 200 -3.52 7.72 -6.05
C LEU A 200 -2.59 6.71 -5.38
N GLY A 201 -2.93 6.28 -4.16
CA GLY A 201 -2.22 5.25 -3.43
C GLY A 201 -2.24 3.92 -4.19
N ILE A 202 -3.43 3.41 -4.51
CA ILE A 202 -3.60 2.16 -5.28
C ILE A 202 -2.83 2.23 -6.60
N TYR A 203 -2.95 3.34 -7.35
CA TYR A 203 -2.20 3.55 -8.59
C TYR A 203 -0.69 3.45 -8.37
N LYS A 204 -0.14 4.19 -7.39
CA LYS A 204 1.29 4.17 -7.07
C LYS A 204 1.76 2.77 -6.64
N GLY A 205 0.97 2.08 -5.81
CA GLY A 205 1.25 0.72 -5.37
C GLY A 205 1.33 -0.25 -6.55
N PHE A 206 0.33 -0.22 -7.44
CA PHE A 206 0.29 -1.09 -8.62
C PHE A 206 1.38 -0.76 -9.64
N LYS A 207 1.71 0.52 -9.81
CA LYS A 207 2.82 0.96 -10.67
C LYS A 207 4.15 0.37 -10.19
N LYS A 208 4.45 0.46 -8.89
CA LYS A 208 5.68 -0.12 -8.30
C LYS A 208 5.73 -1.64 -8.47
N ILE A 209 4.61 -2.31 -8.19
CA ILE A 209 4.50 -3.77 -8.40
C ILE A 209 4.73 -4.13 -9.88
N SER A 210 4.17 -3.36 -10.81
CA SER A 210 4.35 -3.58 -12.24
C SER A 210 5.77 -3.36 -12.73
N GLN A 211 6.50 -2.41 -12.16
CA GLN A 211 7.86 -2.11 -12.59
C GLN A 211 8.84 -3.22 -12.22
N PHE A 212 8.65 -3.86 -11.06
CA PHE A 212 9.44 -5.03 -10.67
C PHE A 212 9.15 -6.23 -11.57
N VAL A 213 7.87 -6.57 -11.77
CA VAL A 213 7.46 -7.72 -12.59
C VAL A 213 7.93 -7.61 -14.04
N LYS A 214 8.08 -6.39 -14.58
CA LYS A 214 8.62 -6.17 -15.92
C LYS A 214 10.16 -6.25 -15.99
N ALA A 215 10.83 -6.02 -14.86
CA ALA A 215 12.29 -5.93 -14.80
C ALA A 215 12.95 -7.26 -14.42
N ASN A 216 12.23 -8.06 -13.63
CA ASN A 216 12.57 -9.43 -13.27
C ASN A 216 12.13 -10.39 -14.38
#